data_AF-A0A1B8EMA9-F1
#
_entry.id   AF-A0A1B8EMA9-F1
#
_cell.length_a   1.000
_cell.length_b   1.000
_cell.length_c   1.000
_cell.angle_alpha   90.00
_cell.angle_beta   90.00
_cell.angle_gamma   90.00
#
_symmetry.space_group_name_H-M   'P 1'
#
loop_
_entity.id
_entity.type
_entity.pdbx_description
1 polymer ?
#
loop_
_entity_poly.entity_id
_entity_poly.type
_entity_poly.pdbx_seq_one_letter_code
_entity_poly.pdbx_strand_id
1 'polypeptide(L)'
;MLKPSTYKPLLKGADAVVHTMGILLEADYKGVVSGRESPISGLMRAFSSSKAGSQNPMERKPDEDLKPQEKDGQLTYELMNRDSAITLAQEANREQVCTFAYISAAGGAPILPARYVTTKREAESSIATNFPTMRSFFVRPGFMYDSSRPITMAMAAGAGGASVFSKVTGGVLKDFLGVAGTKPLKADLVAQAVVEALGDDTVKGPVETKEIEELATKAWRKGML
;
A
#
# COMPACT_ATOMS: atom_id res chain seq x y z
N MET A 1 -11.45 6.79 7.36
CA MET A 1 -10.48 7.17 6.31
C MET A 1 -11.13 7.98 5.20
N LEU A 2 -12.14 7.46 4.48
CA LEU A 2 -12.90 8.28 3.52
C LEU A 2 -13.75 9.38 4.16
N LYS A 3 -14.03 9.26 5.47
CA LYS A 3 -14.74 10.25 6.27
C LYS A 3 -13.81 10.83 7.33
N PRO A 4 -13.17 12.00 7.10
CA PRO A 4 -12.22 12.62 8.02
C PRO A 4 -12.76 12.83 9.44
N SER A 5 -14.02 13.20 9.53
CA SER A 5 -14.75 13.39 10.79
C SER A 5 -14.68 12.20 11.75
N THR A 6 -14.54 10.97 11.23
CA THR A 6 -14.55 9.76 12.08
C THR A 6 -13.21 9.46 12.75
N TYR A 7 -12.12 10.06 12.30
CA TYR A 7 -10.77 9.79 12.83
C TYR A 7 -10.00 11.03 13.23
N LYS A 8 -10.41 12.23 12.81
CA LYS A 8 -9.79 13.49 13.23
C LYS A 8 -9.63 13.61 14.75
N PRO A 9 -10.61 13.22 15.60
CA PRO A 9 -10.43 13.26 17.05
C PRO A 9 -9.29 12.38 17.57
N LEU A 10 -8.91 11.33 16.83
CA LEU A 10 -7.84 10.39 17.20
C LEU A 10 -6.44 10.93 16.84
N LEU A 11 -6.37 11.98 16.02
CA LEU A 11 -5.10 12.60 15.61
C LEU A 11 -4.59 13.61 16.65
N LYS A 12 -5.49 14.12 17.49
CA LYS A 12 -5.16 15.12 18.50
C LYS A 12 -4.20 14.52 19.53
N GLY A 13 -2.98 15.06 19.59
CA GLY A 13 -1.93 14.59 20.49
C GLY A 13 -1.23 13.30 20.06
N ALA A 14 -1.45 12.85 18.81
CA ALA A 14 -0.70 11.72 18.27
C ALA A 14 0.72 12.15 17.87
N ASP A 15 1.73 11.41 18.33
CA ASP A 15 3.13 11.65 17.93
C ASP A 15 3.39 11.22 16.47
N ALA A 16 2.69 10.17 16.05
CA ALA A 16 2.82 9.59 14.73
C ALA A 16 1.52 8.99 14.21
N VAL A 17 1.38 8.96 12.88
CA VAL A 17 0.28 8.33 12.16
C VAL A 17 0.84 7.33 11.15
N VAL A 18 0.25 6.15 11.09
CA VAL A 18 0.60 5.11 10.10
C VAL A 18 -0.60 4.84 9.21
N HIS A 19 -0.45 5.06 7.91
CA HIS A 19 -1.44 4.70 6.90
C HIS A 19 -1.07 3.37 6.24
N THR A 20 -1.89 2.35 6.50
CA THR A 20 -1.68 0.97 6.04
C THR A 20 -2.70 0.54 4.98
N MET A 21 -3.64 1.41 4.59
CA MET A 21 -4.68 1.00 3.66
C MET A 21 -4.16 0.88 2.23
N GLY A 22 -4.70 -0.10 1.54
CA GLY A 22 -4.57 -0.25 0.10
C GLY A 22 -5.42 -1.42 -0.38
N ILE A 23 -5.71 -1.43 -1.67
CA ILE A 23 -6.40 -2.54 -2.32
C ILE A 23 -5.51 -3.09 -3.43
N LEU A 24 -5.43 -4.42 -3.54
CA LEU A 24 -4.73 -5.09 -4.63
C LEU A 24 -5.62 -5.33 -5.84
N LEU A 25 -6.94 -5.38 -5.63
CA LEU A 25 -7.95 -5.59 -6.66
C LEU A 25 -9.08 -4.58 -6.47
N GLU A 26 -9.44 -3.88 -7.54
CA GLU A 26 -10.61 -3.01 -7.57
C GLU A 26 -11.90 -3.85 -7.62
N ALA A 27 -13.03 -3.26 -7.22
CA ALA A 27 -14.28 -3.99 -7.02
C ALA A 27 -14.86 -4.69 -8.28
N ASP A 28 -14.37 -4.38 -9.48
CA ASP A 28 -14.84 -4.95 -10.76
C ASP A 28 -14.75 -6.48 -10.82
N TYR A 29 -13.81 -7.09 -10.09
CA TYR A 29 -13.71 -8.55 -10.03
C TYR A 29 -15.00 -9.20 -9.51
N LYS A 30 -15.70 -8.55 -8.57
CA LYS A 30 -16.97 -9.06 -8.03
C LYS A 30 -18.14 -8.85 -8.99
N GLY A 31 -18.13 -7.80 -9.81
CA GLY A 31 -19.16 -7.54 -10.83
C GLY A 31 -19.17 -8.63 -11.92
N VAL A 32 -17.98 -9.02 -12.37
CA VAL A 32 -17.78 -10.13 -13.32
C VAL A 32 -18.18 -11.47 -12.72
N VAL A 33 -17.79 -11.75 -11.47
CA VAL A 33 -18.11 -13.03 -10.79
C VAL A 33 -19.59 -13.13 -10.40
N SER A 34 -20.26 -12.01 -10.12
CA SER A 34 -21.68 -11.98 -9.75
C SER A 34 -22.64 -11.92 -10.94
N GLY A 35 -22.14 -11.88 -12.18
CA GLY A 35 -22.96 -11.86 -13.40
C GLY A 35 -23.75 -10.57 -13.63
N ARG A 36 -23.44 -9.49 -12.88
CA ARG A 36 -24.11 -8.19 -13.01
C ARG A 36 -23.63 -7.37 -14.21
N GLU A 37 -22.44 -7.67 -14.71
CA GLU A 37 -21.87 -7.05 -15.91
C GLU A 37 -21.45 -8.12 -16.92
N SER A 38 -21.46 -7.76 -18.21
CA SER A 38 -20.85 -8.62 -19.24
C SER A 38 -19.38 -8.84 -18.92
N PRO A 39 -18.86 -10.09 -18.96
CA PRO A 39 -17.46 -10.40 -18.67
C PRO A 39 -16.46 -9.55 -19.45
N ILE A 40 -16.80 -9.18 -20.70
CA ILE A 40 -15.97 -8.36 -21.57
C ILE A 40 -15.89 -6.91 -21.05
N SER A 41 -17.03 -6.34 -20.68
CA SER A 41 -17.11 -4.97 -20.14
C SER A 41 -16.39 -4.86 -18.80
N GLY A 42 -16.57 -5.84 -17.92
CA GLY A 42 -15.89 -5.86 -16.62
C GLY A 42 -14.38 -6.01 -16.74
N LEU A 43 -13.89 -6.79 -17.72
CA LEU A 43 -12.45 -6.87 -18.02
C LEU A 43 -11.93 -5.54 -18.59
N MET A 44 -12.59 -4.95 -19.59
CA MET A 44 -12.18 -3.64 -20.14
C MET A 44 -12.08 -2.57 -19.04
N ARG A 45 -13.03 -2.58 -18.10
CA ARG A 45 -13.05 -1.65 -16.97
C ARG A 45 -11.96 -1.93 -15.95
N ALA A 46 -11.74 -3.19 -15.59
CA ALA A 46 -10.69 -3.61 -14.66
C ALA A 46 -9.28 -3.29 -15.19
N PHE A 47 -9.09 -3.32 -16.52
CA PHE A 47 -7.82 -3.02 -17.18
C PHE A 47 -7.72 -1.58 -17.71
N SER A 48 -8.65 -0.69 -17.35
CA SER A 48 -8.58 0.73 -17.75
C SER A 48 -7.27 1.38 -17.26
N SER A 49 -6.63 2.17 -18.13
CA SER A 49 -5.39 2.90 -17.86
C SER A 49 -5.58 4.10 -16.92
N SER A 50 -6.82 4.50 -16.67
CA SER A 50 -7.19 5.49 -15.65
C SER A 50 -8.54 5.16 -15.02
N LYS A 51 -8.71 5.53 -13.75
CA LYS A 51 -10.02 5.60 -13.09
C LYS A 51 -10.13 6.84 -12.23
N ALA A 52 -11.35 7.21 -11.91
CA ALA A 52 -11.61 8.31 -11.02
C ALA A 52 -11.29 7.92 -9.56
N GLY A 53 -10.68 8.85 -8.84
CA GLY A 53 -10.51 8.75 -7.39
C GLY A 53 -11.70 9.40 -6.68
N SER A 54 -11.36 10.35 -5.83
CA SER A 54 -12.28 11.30 -5.19
C SER A 54 -12.09 12.70 -5.75
N GLN A 55 -12.81 13.67 -5.18
CA GLN A 55 -12.45 15.08 -5.34
C GLN A 55 -10.98 15.32 -4.93
N ASN A 56 -10.32 16.32 -5.52
CA ASN A 56 -8.91 16.62 -5.22
C ASN A 56 -8.71 16.74 -3.69
N PRO A 57 -7.97 15.80 -3.05
CA PRO A 57 -7.77 15.83 -1.61
C PRO A 57 -7.12 17.12 -1.10
N MET A 58 -6.30 17.76 -1.93
CA MET A 58 -5.60 19.00 -1.57
C MET A 58 -6.52 20.22 -1.53
N GLU A 59 -7.58 20.24 -2.33
CA GLU A 59 -8.56 21.33 -2.42
C GLU A 59 -9.79 21.11 -1.53
N ARG A 60 -9.84 19.96 -0.85
CA ARG A 60 -10.94 19.52 0.00
C ARG A 60 -11.16 20.46 1.20
N LYS A 61 -12.42 20.79 1.50
CA LYS A 61 -12.78 21.51 2.72
C LYS A 61 -12.56 20.62 3.96
N PRO A 62 -12.21 21.16 5.15
CA PRO A 62 -11.82 20.36 6.31
C PRO A 62 -12.78 19.23 6.73
N ASP A 63 -14.09 19.40 6.52
CA ASP A 63 -15.10 18.41 6.95
C ASP A 63 -15.81 17.70 5.79
N GLU A 64 -15.26 17.82 4.57
CA GLU A 64 -15.84 17.19 3.39
C GLU A 64 -15.37 15.74 3.21
N ASP A 65 -16.29 14.77 3.24
CA ASP A 65 -15.94 13.37 3.01
C ASP A 65 -15.38 13.12 1.59
N LEU A 66 -14.43 12.18 1.47
CA LEU A 66 -14.02 11.62 0.18
C LEU A 66 -15.17 10.84 -0.44
N LYS A 67 -15.60 11.28 -1.62
CA LYS A 67 -16.67 10.62 -2.38
C LYS A 67 -16.05 9.92 -3.58
N PRO A 68 -16.28 8.61 -3.76
CA PRO A 68 -15.91 7.93 -4.99
C PRO A 68 -16.56 8.65 -6.19
N GLN A 69 -15.78 8.94 -7.22
CA GLN A 69 -16.27 9.61 -8.44
C GLN A 69 -16.59 8.65 -9.59
N GLU A 70 -16.28 7.36 -9.44
CA GLU A 70 -16.78 6.32 -10.33
C GLU A 70 -18.32 6.23 -10.24
N LYS A 71 -18.99 6.04 -11.37
CA LYS A 71 -20.47 6.12 -11.49
C LYS A 71 -21.23 5.13 -10.60
N ASP A 72 -20.59 4.02 -10.24
CA ASP A 72 -21.11 2.95 -9.41
C ASP A 72 -20.62 3.00 -7.95
N GLY A 73 -19.87 4.04 -7.59
CA GLY A 73 -19.28 4.17 -6.25
C GLY A 73 -18.11 3.22 -6.00
N GLN A 74 -17.49 2.68 -7.04
CA GLN A 74 -16.37 1.74 -6.93
C GLN A 74 -15.21 2.30 -6.09
N LEU A 75 -14.61 1.42 -5.27
CA LEU A 75 -13.33 1.67 -4.63
C LEU A 75 -12.20 1.41 -5.63
N THR A 76 -11.53 2.48 -6.05
CA THR A 76 -10.42 2.48 -7.01
C THR A 76 -9.07 2.58 -6.31
N TYR A 77 -7.99 2.29 -7.03
CA TYR A 77 -6.63 2.51 -6.52
C TYR A 77 -6.39 3.98 -6.19
N GLU A 78 -6.87 4.90 -7.03
CA GLU A 78 -6.77 6.34 -6.84
C GLU A 78 -7.44 6.76 -5.52
N LEU A 79 -8.66 6.27 -5.27
CA LEU A 79 -9.36 6.57 -4.03
C LEU A 79 -8.67 5.96 -2.79
N MET A 80 -8.36 4.67 -2.86
CA MET A 80 -7.92 3.90 -1.69
C MET A 80 -6.45 4.08 -1.37
N ASN A 81 -5.58 4.07 -2.39
CA ASN A 81 -4.14 4.16 -2.20
C ASN A 81 -3.70 5.63 -2.10
N ARG A 82 -4.17 6.50 -3.00
CA ARG A 82 -3.69 7.88 -3.10
C ARG A 82 -4.50 8.83 -2.24
N ASP A 83 -5.79 8.98 -2.54
CA ASP A 83 -6.59 10.07 -1.99
C ASP A 83 -6.85 9.91 -0.49
N SER A 84 -7.08 8.67 -0.05
CA SER A 84 -7.24 8.39 1.38
C SER A 84 -5.97 8.67 2.19
N ALA A 85 -4.78 8.46 1.60
CA ALA A 85 -3.50 8.72 2.24
C ALA A 85 -3.21 10.22 2.34
N ILE A 86 -3.40 10.95 1.24
CA ILE A 86 -3.25 12.41 1.20
C ILE A 86 -4.21 13.07 2.18
N THR A 87 -5.46 12.61 2.25
CA THR A 87 -6.46 13.17 3.16
C THR A 87 -6.09 12.95 4.62
N LEU A 88 -5.64 11.75 4.98
CA LEU A 88 -5.16 11.50 6.34
C LEU A 88 -3.93 12.35 6.67
N ALA A 89 -2.98 12.48 5.75
CA ALA A 89 -1.80 13.32 5.93
C ALA A 89 -2.18 14.80 6.10
N GLN A 90 -3.17 15.28 5.35
CA GLN A 90 -3.70 16.64 5.48
C GLN A 90 -4.29 16.86 6.88
N GLU A 91 -5.11 15.93 7.39
CA GLU A 91 -5.65 16.05 8.76
C GLU A 91 -4.56 15.92 9.83
N ALA A 92 -3.61 15.00 9.66
CA ALA A 92 -2.50 14.81 10.59
C ALA A 92 -1.63 16.08 10.67
N ASN A 93 -1.32 16.69 9.52
CA ASN A 93 -0.57 17.94 9.47
C ASN A 93 -1.36 19.11 10.11
N ARG A 94 -2.69 19.16 9.95
CA ARG A 94 -3.55 20.18 10.61
C ARG A 94 -3.52 20.04 12.13
N GLU A 95 -3.52 18.82 12.64
CA GLU A 95 -3.40 18.50 14.07
C GLU A 95 -1.93 18.47 14.56
N GLN A 96 -0.99 18.92 13.71
CA GLN A 96 0.44 19.05 14.02
C GLN A 96 1.12 17.74 14.46
N VAL A 97 0.66 16.61 13.94
CA VAL A 97 1.34 15.31 14.12
C VAL A 97 2.77 15.42 13.59
N CYS A 98 3.74 14.93 14.37
CA CYS A 98 5.16 15.06 14.03
C CYS A 98 5.60 14.12 12.90
N THR A 99 5.05 12.90 12.86
CA THR A 99 5.50 11.83 11.95
C THR A 99 4.34 11.19 11.17
N PHE A 100 4.55 10.93 9.89
CA PHE A 100 3.62 10.20 9.03
C PHE A 100 4.31 9.05 8.29
N ALA A 101 3.85 7.83 8.53
CA ALA A 101 4.31 6.64 7.83
C ALA A 101 3.24 6.17 6.84
N TYR A 102 3.65 5.80 5.62
CA TYR A 102 2.77 5.22 4.62
C TYR A 102 3.31 3.88 4.13
N ILE A 103 2.46 2.86 4.12
CA ILE A 103 2.77 1.56 3.52
C ILE A 103 2.50 1.64 2.02
N SER A 104 3.57 1.88 1.27
CA SER A 104 3.62 1.87 -0.19
C SER A 104 3.85 0.45 -0.72
N ALA A 105 4.47 0.32 -1.88
CA ALA A 105 4.87 -0.94 -2.48
C ALA A 105 6.20 -0.79 -3.24
N ALA A 106 7.01 -1.84 -3.24
CA ALA A 106 8.13 -1.96 -4.16
C ALA A 106 7.64 -1.98 -5.61
N GLY A 107 8.43 -1.40 -6.52
CA GLY A 107 8.22 -1.60 -7.95
C GLY A 107 8.62 -3.01 -8.37
N GLY A 108 7.98 -3.55 -9.42
CA GLY A 108 8.42 -4.80 -10.06
C GLY A 108 7.94 -6.09 -9.40
N ALA A 109 6.97 -6.03 -8.48
CA ALA A 109 6.26 -7.24 -8.09
C ALA A 109 5.45 -7.79 -9.29
N PRO A 110 5.56 -9.07 -9.62
CA PRO A 110 4.86 -9.66 -10.77
C PRO A 110 3.36 -9.54 -10.57
N ILE A 111 2.61 -9.42 -11.66
CA ILE A 111 1.14 -9.53 -11.68
C ILE A 111 0.43 -8.31 -11.06
N LEU A 112 1.13 -7.34 -10.46
CA LEU A 112 0.51 -6.11 -9.97
C LEU A 112 0.22 -5.13 -11.12
N PRO A 113 -0.99 -4.56 -11.20
CA PRO A 113 -1.30 -3.51 -12.18
C PRO A 113 -0.37 -2.30 -12.00
N ALA A 114 0.12 -1.72 -13.10
CA ALA A 114 0.97 -0.52 -13.03
C ALA A 114 0.31 0.61 -12.21
N ARG A 115 -1.01 0.80 -12.38
CA ARG A 115 -1.83 1.77 -11.63
C ARG A 115 -1.78 1.57 -10.11
N TYR A 116 -1.68 0.34 -9.63
CA TYR A 116 -1.55 0.07 -8.21
C TYR A 116 -0.28 0.72 -7.65
N VAL A 117 0.86 0.54 -8.33
CA VAL A 117 2.15 1.10 -7.89
C VAL A 117 2.17 2.61 -8.11
N THR A 118 1.71 3.12 -9.26
CA THR A 118 1.76 4.56 -9.55
C THR A 118 0.92 5.36 -8.57
N THR A 119 -0.30 4.91 -8.23
CA THR A 119 -1.15 5.60 -7.24
C THR A 119 -0.51 5.65 -5.85
N LYS A 120 0.21 4.60 -5.44
CA LYS A 120 1.03 4.61 -4.23
C LYS A 120 2.16 5.64 -4.32
N ARG A 121 2.87 5.73 -5.46
CA ARG A 121 3.91 6.76 -5.69
C ARG A 121 3.37 8.18 -5.68
N GLU A 122 2.20 8.40 -6.28
CA GLU A 122 1.54 9.70 -6.30
C GLU A 122 1.22 10.19 -4.88
N ALA A 123 0.79 9.28 -3.99
CA ALA A 123 0.60 9.58 -2.57
C ALA A 123 1.93 10.00 -1.91
N GLU A 124 3.00 9.24 -2.11
CA GLU A 124 4.33 9.55 -1.54
C GLU A 124 4.79 10.96 -1.95
N SER A 125 4.78 11.23 -3.26
CA SER A 125 5.18 12.54 -3.79
C SER A 125 4.31 13.67 -3.26
N SER A 126 3.00 13.47 -3.23
CA SER A 126 2.06 14.49 -2.72
C SER A 126 2.29 14.78 -1.25
N ILE A 127 2.51 13.76 -0.42
CA ILE A 127 2.73 13.93 1.01
C ILE A 127 4.06 14.64 1.26
N ALA A 128 5.14 14.18 0.61
CA ALA A 128 6.47 14.77 0.77
C ALA A 128 6.53 16.24 0.33
N THR A 129 5.86 16.59 -0.76
CA THR A 129 5.88 17.95 -1.31
C THR A 129 4.98 18.90 -0.53
N ASN A 130 3.78 18.45 -0.12
CA ASN A 130 2.79 19.36 0.45
C ASN A 130 2.84 19.46 1.98
N PHE A 131 3.43 18.49 2.68
CA PHE A 131 3.53 18.48 4.15
C PHE A 131 4.98 18.37 4.65
N PRO A 132 5.91 19.24 4.19
CA PRO A 132 7.35 19.08 4.45
C PRO A 132 7.74 19.27 5.93
N THR A 133 6.87 19.87 6.75
CA THR A 133 7.09 20.04 8.19
C THR A 133 6.76 18.79 9.00
N MET A 134 5.94 17.88 8.45
CA MET A 134 5.62 16.59 9.05
C MET A 134 6.61 15.56 8.52
N ARG A 135 7.43 14.96 9.39
CA ARG A 135 8.41 13.95 8.97
C ARG A 135 7.69 12.78 8.33
N SER A 136 7.89 12.55 7.05
CA SER A 136 7.24 11.46 6.33
C SER A 136 8.24 10.41 5.85
N PHE A 137 7.89 9.13 6.01
CA PHE A 137 8.61 8.02 5.37
C PHE A 137 7.65 7.01 4.72
N PHE A 138 8.13 6.37 3.66
CA PHE A 138 7.31 5.59 2.73
C PHE A 138 7.87 4.18 2.61
N VAL A 139 7.26 3.22 3.30
CA VAL A 139 7.74 1.84 3.36
C VAL A 139 7.33 1.12 2.10
N ARG A 140 8.29 0.59 1.33
CA ARG A 140 8.09 -0.02 0.01
C ARG A 140 8.37 -1.53 0.07
N PRO A 141 7.53 -2.31 0.76
CA PRO A 141 7.72 -3.75 0.83
C PRO A 141 7.45 -4.39 -0.54
N GLY A 142 8.13 -5.51 -0.80
CA GLY A 142 7.72 -6.45 -1.84
C GLY A 142 6.45 -7.21 -1.43
N PHE A 143 6.30 -8.43 -1.95
CA PHE A 143 5.16 -9.28 -1.56
C PHE A 143 5.20 -9.56 -0.05
N MET A 144 4.11 -9.22 0.66
CA MET A 144 3.97 -9.51 2.07
C MET A 144 3.13 -10.78 2.29
N TYR A 145 3.57 -11.63 3.21
CA TYR A 145 2.81 -12.81 3.62
C TYR A 145 2.56 -12.83 5.12
N ASP A 146 1.50 -13.52 5.51
CA ASP A 146 1.15 -13.72 6.90
C ASP A 146 0.49 -15.09 7.11
N SER A 147 0.76 -15.72 8.26
CA SER A 147 0.23 -17.05 8.58
C SER A 147 -1.30 -17.07 8.72
N SER A 148 -1.93 -15.94 9.08
CA SER A 148 -3.39 -15.80 9.12
C SER A 148 -4.03 -15.75 7.73
N ARG A 149 -3.22 -15.65 6.66
CA ARG A 149 -3.67 -15.54 5.27
C ARG A 149 -3.11 -16.71 4.44
N PRO A 150 -3.78 -17.88 4.46
CA PRO A 150 -3.30 -19.11 3.82
C PRO A 150 -2.90 -18.95 2.34
N ILE A 151 -3.65 -18.11 1.60
CA ILE A 151 -3.36 -17.81 0.19
C ILE A 151 -2.01 -17.11 0.04
N THR A 152 -1.68 -16.17 0.93
CA THR A 152 -0.40 -15.46 0.88
C THR A 152 0.78 -16.36 1.26
N MET A 153 0.57 -17.29 2.18
CA MET A 153 1.57 -18.32 2.53
C MET A 153 1.86 -19.24 1.33
N ALA A 154 0.82 -19.70 0.63
CA ALA A 154 0.97 -20.54 -0.56
C ALA A 154 1.73 -19.80 -1.68
N MET A 155 1.41 -18.53 -1.92
CA MET A 155 2.12 -17.69 -2.89
C MET A 155 3.58 -17.45 -2.47
N ALA A 156 3.85 -17.19 -1.19
CA ALA A 156 5.21 -17.02 -0.68
C ALA A 156 6.05 -18.30 -0.82
N ALA A 157 5.46 -19.47 -0.56
CA ALA A 157 6.13 -20.76 -0.76
C ALA A 157 6.46 -21.03 -2.23
N GLY A 158 5.55 -20.66 -3.15
CA GLY A 158 5.80 -20.74 -4.60
C GLY A 158 6.87 -19.77 -5.08
N ALA A 159 6.89 -18.53 -4.55
CA ALA A 159 7.89 -17.52 -4.91
C ALA A 159 9.28 -17.78 -4.29
N GLY A 160 9.35 -18.34 -3.09
CA GLY A 160 10.59 -18.73 -2.41
C GLY A 160 11.11 -20.13 -2.79
N GLY A 161 10.28 -20.96 -3.40
CA GLY A 161 10.54 -22.36 -3.69
C GLY A 161 11.05 -22.63 -5.10
N ALA A 162 12.30 -22.24 -5.40
CA ALA A 162 12.98 -22.67 -6.62
C ALA A 162 13.32 -24.20 -6.64
N SER A 163 13.16 -24.92 -5.53
CA SER A 163 13.62 -26.30 -5.37
C SER A 163 12.54 -27.39 -5.40
N VAL A 164 11.24 -27.06 -5.45
CA VAL A 164 10.16 -28.07 -5.42
C VAL A 164 9.36 -28.18 -6.73
N PHE A 165 9.51 -27.22 -7.66
CA PHE A 165 8.65 -27.13 -8.86
C PHE A 165 9.26 -27.65 -10.17
N SER A 166 10.37 -28.40 -10.13
CA SER A 166 11.02 -28.89 -11.35
C SER A 166 10.37 -30.12 -12.01
N LYS A 167 9.31 -30.71 -11.44
CA LYS A 167 8.65 -31.90 -12.04
C LYS A 167 7.21 -31.73 -12.52
N VAL A 168 6.49 -30.66 -12.18
CA VAL A 168 5.02 -30.62 -12.39
C VAL A 168 4.55 -29.57 -13.40
N THR A 169 5.27 -28.48 -13.63
CA THR A 169 4.75 -27.36 -14.43
C THR A 169 5.52 -27.17 -15.73
N GLY A 170 5.13 -27.95 -16.75
CA GLY A 170 5.63 -27.82 -18.12
C GLY A 170 5.38 -26.43 -18.70
N GLY A 171 6.45 -25.66 -18.88
CA GLY A 171 6.50 -24.51 -19.79
C GLY A 171 5.94 -23.17 -19.29
N VAL A 172 5.10 -23.14 -18.26
CA VAL A 172 4.48 -21.88 -17.76
C VAL A 172 5.44 -21.02 -16.91
N LEU A 173 6.60 -21.57 -16.51
CA LEU A 173 7.56 -20.93 -15.60
C LEU A 173 8.48 -19.88 -16.22
N LYS A 174 8.50 -19.68 -17.55
CA LYS A 174 9.40 -18.69 -18.17
C LYS A 174 9.05 -17.25 -17.77
N ASP A 175 7.77 -16.94 -17.57
CA ASP A 175 7.33 -15.61 -17.11
C ASP A 175 7.50 -15.43 -15.59
N PHE A 176 7.62 -16.53 -14.85
CA PHE A 176 7.85 -16.52 -13.39
C PHE A 176 9.34 -16.51 -13.03
N LEU A 177 10.25 -16.88 -13.94
CA LEU A 177 11.70 -16.84 -13.73
C LEU A 177 12.32 -15.44 -13.90
N GLY A 178 11.61 -14.49 -14.53
CA GLY A 178 12.02 -13.08 -14.59
C GLY A 178 11.82 -12.30 -13.28
N VAL A 179 11.31 -12.96 -12.24
CA VAL A 179 10.78 -12.39 -10.99
C VAL A 179 11.85 -12.24 -9.88
N ALA A 180 13.13 -12.33 -10.22
CA ALA A 180 14.27 -12.32 -9.29
C ALA A 180 14.48 -11.02 -8.48
N GLY A 181 13.51 -10.11 -8.39
CA GLY A 181 13.71 -8.76 -7.87
C GLY A 181 13.50 -8.56 -6.38
N THR A 182 12.49 -9.18 -5.75
CA THR A 182 12.11 -8.83 -4.36
C THR A 182 11.72 -10.06 -3.53
N LYS A 183 12.44 -10.26 -2.42
CA LYS A 183 12.19 -11.32 -1.44
C LYS A 183 10.83 -11.10 -0.76
N PRO A 184 9.94 -12.12 -0.68
CA PRO A 184 8.74 -12.04 0.14
C PRO A 184 9.07 -11.71 1.59
N LEU A 185 8.39 -10.72 2.17
CA LEU A 185 8.57 -10.30 3.56
C LEU A 185 7.40 -10.75 4.42
N LYS A 186 7.67 -11.16 5.67
CA LYS A 186 6.61 -11.39 6.65
C LYS A 186 5.98 -10.05 7.04
N ALA A 187 4.67 -9.97 7.16
CA ALA A 187 3.99 -8.74 7.58
C ALA A 187 4.51 -8.21 8.93
N ASP A 188 4.78 -9.11 9.90
CA ASP A 188 5.38 -8.75 11.20
C ASP A 188 6.76 -8.09 11.06
N LEU A 189 7.58 -8.54 10.10
CA LEU A 189 8.90 -7.97 9.85
C LEU A 189 8.77 -6.52 9.37
N VAL A 190 7.84 -6.28 8.45
CA VAL A 190 7.55 -4.92 7.97
C VAL A 190 6.99 -4.05 9.10
N ALA A 191 6.13 -4.60 9.96
CA ALA A 191 5.62 -3.88 11.13
C ALA A 191 6.72 -3.50 12.11
N GLN A 192 7.66 -4.41 12.39
CA GLN A 192 8.84 -4.13 13.23
C GLN A 192 9.70 -3.02 12.63
N ALA A 193 9.94 -3.05 11.32
CA ALA A 193 10.68 -2.01 10.63
C ALA A 193 10.00 -0.64 10.73
N VAL A 194 8.66 -0.59 10.59
CA VAL A 194 7.89 0.65 10.74
C VAL A 194 8.04 1.20 12.16
N VAL A 195 7.89 0.36 13.19
CA VAL A 195 8.02 0.79 14.59
C VAL A 195 9.43 1.31 14.88
N GLU A 196 10.46 0.65 14.36
CA GLU A 196 11.83 1.14 14.51
C GLU A 196 12.06 2.48 13.78
N ALA A 197 11.52 2.64 12.57
CA ALA A 197 11.59 3.89 11.81
C ALA A 197 10.81 5.05 12.46
N LEU A 198 9.72 4.74 13.17
CA LEU A 198 8.99 5.74 13.96
C LEU A 198 9.88 6.32 15.07
N GLY A 199 10.71 5.50 15.72
CA GLY A 199 11.64 5.94 16.75
C GLY A 199 12.99 6.45 16.25
N ASP A 200 13.21 6.50 14.94
CA ASP A 200 14.46 6.95 14.32
C ASP A 200 14.21 8.20 13.46
N ASP A 201 14.52 9.37 14.02
CA ASP A 201 14.30 10.67 13.37
C ASP A 201 15.13 10.85 12.08
N THR A 202 16.13 10.01 11.85
CA THR A 202 16.94 10.04 10.61
C THR A 202 16.23 9.40 9.42
N VAL A 203 15.24 8.54 9.67
CA VAL A 203 14.47 7.85 8.63
C VAL A 203 13.42 8.79 8.06
N LYS A 204 13.57 9.12 6.76
CA LYS A 204 12.69 9.98 5.98
C LYS A 204 12.66 9.56 4.51
N GLY A 205 11.55 9.82 3.85
CA GLY A 205 11.37 9.50 2.43
C GLY A 205 11.20 7.99 2.18
N PRO A 206 11.51 7.52 0.96
CA PRO A 206 11.45 6.10 0.59
C PRO A 206 12.25 5.20 1.53
N VAL A 207 11.65 4.08 1.95
CA VAL A 207 12.32 2.99 2.68
C VAL A 207 12.15 1.72 1.85
N GLU A 208 13.21 1.33 1.17
CA GLU A 208 13.24 0.19 0.25
C GLU A 208 13.40 -1.15 0.99
N THR A 209 13.20 -2.26 0.28
CA THR A 209 13.18 -3.61 0.86
C THR A 209 14.41 -3.94 1.72
N LYS A 210 15.62 -3.49 1.33
CA LYS A 210 16.84 -3.71 2.12
C LYS A 210 16.81 -2.95 3.45
N GLU A 211 16.43 -1.68 3.42
CA GLU A 211 16.33 -0.82 4.61
C GLU A 211 15.26 -1.35 5.57
N ILE A 212 14.16 -1.92 5.05
CA ILE A 212 13.14 -2.61 5.86
C ILE A 212 13.76 -3.76 6.65
N GLU A 213 14.56 -4.62 6.01
CA GLU A 213 15.21 -5.74 6.69
C GLU A 213 16.24 -5.28 7.74
N GLU A 214 16.98 -4.21 7.45
CA GLU A 214 17.94 -3.60 8.38
C GLU A 214 17.24 -3.03 9.62
N LEU A 215 16.16 -2.27 9.43
CA LEU A 215 15.34 -1.71 10.51
C LEU A 215 14.68 -2.82 11.35
N ALA A 216 14.14 -3.85 10.71
CA ALA A 216 13.57 -4.99 11.44
C ALA A 216 14.64 -5.74 12.25
N THR A 217 15.84 -5.90 11.71
CA THR A 217 16.97 -6.52 12.43
C THR A 217 17.37 -5.68 13.63
N LYS A 218 17.40 -4.35 13.50
CA LYS A 218 17.67 -3.41 14.59
C LYS A 218 16.60 -3.52 15.68
N ALA A 219 15.32 -3.57 15.32
CA ALA A 219 14.21 -3.78 16.24
C ALA A 219 14.34 -5.10 17.02
N TRP A 220 14.63 -6.20 16.33
CA TRP A 220 14.80 -7.52 16.93
C TRP A 220 15.95 -7.54 17.95
N ARG A 221 17.10 -6.94 17.63
CA ARG A 221 18.23 -6.84 18.56
C ARG A 221 17.88 -6.07 19.83
N LYS A 222 17.11 -4.99 19.72
CA LYS A 222 16.65 -4.22 20.89
C LYS A 222 15.73 -5.03 21.80
N GLY A 223 14.87 -5.88 21.23
CA GLY A 223 13.95 -6.72 22.00
C GLY A 223 14.61 -7.90 22.73
N MET A 224 15.90 -8.18 22.46
CA MET A 224 16.67 -9.21 23.16
C MET A 224 17.47 -8.70 24.37
N LEU A 225 17.59 -7.38 24.50
CA LEU A 225 18.26 -6.70 25.61
C LEU A 225 17.23 -6.36 26.70
#